data_AF-A0A6J4VEW1-F1
#
_entry.id   AF-A0A6J4VEW1-F1
#
_cell.length_a   1.000
_cell.length_b   1.000
_cell.length_c   1.000
_cell.angle_alpha   90.00
_cell.angle_beta   90.00
_cell.angle_gamma   90.00
#
_symmetry.space_group_name_H-M   'P 1'
#
loop_
_entity.id
_entity.type
_entity.pdbx_description
1 polymer ?
#
loop_
_entity_poly.entity_id
_entity_poly.type
_entity_poly.pdbx_seq_one_letter_code
_entity_poly.pdbx_strand_id
1 'polypeptide(L)' 'MALCHGWIDGQIKSIDAERYAQRFSPRRKRSHWTEGNKALARRLLGEGRVTAAGRAVLPADVTAGEVSEG' A
#
# COMPACT_ATOMS: atom_id res chain seq x y z
N MET A 1 -6.34 -2.26 -3.82
CA MET A 1 -6.72 -0.85 -3.59
C MET A 1 -5.57 -0.10 -2.94
N ALA A 2 -5.34 1.17 -3.31
CA ALA A 2 -4.20 2.04 -2.98
C ALA A 2 -2.80 1.39 -3.04
N LEU A 3 -2.44 0.56 -2.05
CA LEU A 3 -1.17 -0.16 -1.97
C LEU A 3 -0.85 -0.98 -3.23
N CYS A 4 -1.85 -1.65 -3.83
CA CYS A 4 -1.69 -2.41 -5.07
C CYS A 4 -1.16 -1.56 -6.23
N HIS A 5 -1.42 -0.25 -6.22
CA HIS A 5 -1.03 0.69 -7.28
C HIS A 5 0.10 1.63 -6.81
N GLY A 6 0.64 1.41 -5.62
CA GLY A 6 1.74 2.19 -5.04
C GLY A 6 1.30 3.47 -4.36
N TRP A 7 0.04 3.55 -3.95
CA TRP A 7 -0.56 4.72 -3.30
C TRP A 7 -0.83 4.42 -1.83
N ILE A 8 -0.93 5.48 -1.03
CA ILE A 8 -1.36 5.42 0.36
C ILE A 8 -2.55 6.37 0.53
N ASP A 9 -3.56 5.90 1.24
CA ASP A 9 -4.58 6.75 1.83
C ASP A 9 -4.02 7.46 3.06
N GLY A 10 -4.16 8.78 3.07
CA GLY A 10 -3.81 9.65 4.18
C GLY A 10 -5.00 9.84 5.12
N GLN A 11 -4.83 10.81 6.01
CA GLN A 11 -5.85 11.19 6.98
C GLN A 11 -7.20 11.49 6.32
N ILE A 12 -8.26 10.93 6.90
CA ILE A 12 -9.64 11.27 6.58
C ILE A 12 -9.99 12.56 7.31
N LYS A 13 -10.55 13.53 6.58
CA LYS A 13 -11.05 14.78 7.13
C LYS A 13 -12.56 14.86 6.92
N SER A 14 -13.32 15.08 7.99
CA SER A 14 -14.75 15.39 7.89
C SER A 14 -14.92 16.77 7.24
N ILE A 15 -15.82 16.84 6.26
CA ILE A 15 -16.24 18.07 5.62
C ILE A 15 -17.56 18.53 6.24
N ASP A 16 -18.49 17.58 6.46
CA ASP A 16 -19.72 17.76 7.24
C ASP A 16 -20.26 16.42 7.76
N ALA A 17 -21.53 16.39 8.18
CA ALA A 17 -22.20 15.23 8.76
C ALA A 17 -22.30 14.02 7.82
N GLU A 18 -22.24 14.23 6.50
CA GLU A 18 -22.44 13.18 5.50
C GLU A 18 -21.21 12.97 4.61
N ARG A 19 -20.26 13.92 4.60
CA ARG A 19 -19.15 13.95 3.66
C ARG A 19 -17.79 13.93 4.34
N TYR A 20 -16.92 13.08 3.81
CA TYR A 20 -15.53 12.95 4.23
C TYR A 20 -14.60 13.05 3.02
N ALA A 21 -13.49 13.76 3.19
CA ALA A 21 -12.37 13.75 2.24
C ALA A 21 -11.31 12.76 2.71
N GLN A 22 -10.90 11.85 1.84
CA GLN A 22 -9.71 11.04 2.04
C GLN A 22 -8.66 11.45 1.01
N ARG A 23 -7.48 11.87 1.50
CA ARG A 23 -6.37 12.21 0.62
C ARG A 23 -5.69 10.94 0.16
N PHE A 24 -5.57 10.73 -1.14
CA PHE A 24 -4.69 9.70 -1.68
C PHE A 24 -3.42 10.35 -2.21
N SER A 25 -2.27 9.72 -1.96
CA SER A 25 -0.99 10.17 -2.51
C SER A 25 -0.13 9.01 -2.95
N PRO A 26 0.68 9.16 -4.03
CA PRO A 26 1.70 8.19 -4.36
C PRO A 26 2.64 7.99 -3.18
N ARG A 27 2.94 6.74 -2.88
CA ARG A 27 3.86 6.41 -1.79
C ARG A 27 5.29 6.66 -2.28
N ARG A 28 6.09 7.36 -1.47
CA ARG A 28 7.52 7.55 -1.74
C ARG A 28 8.30 6.34 -1.23
N LYS A 29 9.36 5.93 -1.93
CA LYS A 29 10.21 4.78 -1.57
C LYS A 29 10.76 4.80 -0.12
N ARG A 30 10.86 5.98 0.49
CA ARG A 30 11.35 6.19 1.87
C ARG A 30 10.25 6.51 2.90
N SER A 31 8.97 6.35 2.53
CA SER A 31 7.87 6.59 3.47
C SER A 31 7.87 5.56 4.59
N HIS A 32 7.45 5.95 5.79
CA HIS A 32 7.27 5.02 6.90
C HIS A 32 6.20 3.96 6.58
N TRP A 33 6.48 2.71 6.92
CA TRP A 33 5.56 1.58 6.81
C TRP A 33 5.27 1.03 8.19
N THR A 34 4.00 1.05 8.58
CA THR A 34 3.55 0.31 9.77
C THR A 34 3.56 -1.18 9.48
N GLU A 35 3.76 -2.01 10.50
CA GLU A 35 3.76 -3.48 10.34
C GLU A 35 2.44 -4.00 9.74
N GLY A 36 1.30 -3.40 10.07
CA GLY A 36 0.01 -3.74 9.45
C GLY A 36 0.00 -3.52 7.92
N ASN A 37 0.55 -2.40 7.45
CA ASN A 37 0.65 -2.14 6.00
C ASN A 37 1.63 -3.08 5.32
N LYS A 38 2.72 -3.47 6.00
CA LYS A 38 3.66 -4.47 5.49
C LYS A 38 3.02 -5.85 5.40
N ALA A 39 2.28 -6.27 6.43
CA ALA A 39 1.54 -7.54 6.44
C ALA A 39 0.49 -7.59 5.33
N LEU A 40 -0.27 -6.50 5.15
CA LEU A 40 -1.22 -6.38 4.05
C LEU A 40 -0.53 -6.44 2.68
N ALA A 41 0.62 -5.75 2.52
CA ALA A 41 1.38 -5.81 1.28
C ALA A 41 1.91 -7.23 0.98
N ARG A 42 2.44 -7.95 1.98
CA ARG A 42 2.87 -9.36 1.84
C ARG A 42 1.72 -10.26 1.41
N ARG A 43 0.54 -10.10 2.03
CA ARG A 43 -0.66 -10.84 1.64
C ARG A 43 -1.08 -10.55 0.20
N LEU A 44 -1.13 -9.28 -0.19
CA LEU A 44 -1.52 -8.89 -1.55
C LEU A 44 -0.49 -9.35 -2.61
N LEU A 45 0.79 -9.44 -2.25
CA LEU A 45 1.82 -10.03 -3.10
C LEU A 45 1.57 -11.51 -3.32
N GLY A 46 1.32 -12.27 -2.23
CA GLY A 46 0.97 -13.69 -2.33
C GLY A 46 -0.32 -13.95 -3.10
N GLU A 47 -1.29 -13.03 -3.06
CA GLU A 47 -2.51 -13.08 -3.87
C GLU A 47 -2.31 -12.63 -5.34
N GLY A 48 -1.11 -12.18 -5.73
CA GLY A 48 -0.84 -11.67 -7.09
C GLY A 48 -1.52 -10.34 -7.44
N ARG A 49 -2.05 -9.62 -6.44
CA ARG A 49 -2.90 -8.43 -6.63
C ARG A 49 -2.13 -7.11 -6.65
N VAL A 50 -0.81 -7.14 -6.45
CA VAL A 50 0.05 -5.95 -6.52
C VAL A 50 0.48 -5.73 -7.96
N THR A 51 0.33 -4.51 -8.46
CA THR A 51 0.80 -4.11 -9.80
C THR A 51 2.29 -3.76 -9.79
N ALA A 52 2.88 -3.55 -10.97
CA ALA A 52 4.27 -3.08 -11.06
C ALA A 52 4.52 -1.77 -10.29
N ALA A 53 3.57 -0.82 -10.34
CA ALA A 53 3.65 0.44 -9.60
C ALA A 53 3.60 0.22 -8.08
N GLY A 54 2.78 -0.74 -7.61
CA GLY A 54 2.75 -1.15 -6.21
C GLY A 54 4.07 -1.74 -5.75
N ARG A 55 4.66 -2.64 -6.54
CA ARG A 55 5.96 -3.28 -6.26
C ARG A 55 7.10 -2.26 -6.16
N ALA A 56 7.11 -1.24 -7.01
CA ALA A 56 8.17 -0.23 -7.07
C ALA A 56 8.33 0.61 -5.78
N VAL A 57 7.30 0.67 -4.94
CA VAL A 57 7.29 1.47 -3.71
C VAL A 57 7.32 0.64 -2.43
N LEU A 58 7.39 -0.69 -2.54
CA LEU A 58 7.50 -1.58 -1.39
C LEU A 58 8.85 -1.39 -0.68
N PRO A 59 8.87 -1.55 0.65
CA PRO A 59 10.12 -1.53 1.39
C PRO A 59 10.85 -2.87 1.21
N ALA A 60 12.18 -2.85 1.37
CA ALA A 60 13.04 -4.00 1.07
C ALA A 60 12.69 -5.26 1.89
N ASP A 61 12.24 -5.07 3.14
CA ASP A 61 11.82 -6.12 4.07
C ASP A 61 10.44 -6.74 3.76
N VAL A 62 9.71 -6.18 2.79
CA VAL A 62 8.47 -6.75 2.26
C VAL A 62 8.73 -7.50 0.95
N THR A 63 9.66 -7.02 0.13
CA THR A 63 10.04 -7.68 -1.14
C THR A 63 10.92 -8.90 -0.99
N ALA A 64 11.60 -9.08 0.16
CA ALA A 64 12.49 -10.22 0.41
C ALA A 64 11.74 -11.54 0.72
N GLY A 65 10.42 -11.49 0.93
CA GLY A 65 9.58 -12.67 1.14
C GLY A 65 8.97 -13.15 -0.17
N GLU A 66 9.65 -14.11 -0.80
CA GLU A 66 9.15 -15.14 -1.72
C GLU A 66 8.20 -14.71 -2.86
N VAL A 67 8.79 -14.69 -4.06
CA VAL A 67 8.11 -14.99 -5.32
C VAL A 67 7.94 -16.52 -5.36
N SER A 68 6.79 -17.03 -4.94
CA SER A 68 6.40 -18.40 -5.26
C SER A 68 5.53 -18.35 -6.51
N GLU A 69 6.16 -18.53 -7.68
CA GLU A 69 5.47 -18.93 -8.91
C GLU A 69 5.00 -20.38 -8.73
N GLY A 70 3.70 -20.60 -8.89
CA GLY A 70 3.07 -21.88 -9.08
C GLY A 70 2.02 -21.75 -10.17
#